data_AF-A0A917AFK7-F1
#
_entry.id   AF-A0A917AFK7-F1
#
_cell.length_a   1.000
_cell.length_b   1.000
_cell.length_c   1.000
_cell.angle_alpha   90.00
_cell.angle_beta   90.00
_cell.angle_gamma   90.00
#
_symmetry.space_group_name_H-M   'P 1'
#
loop_
_entity.id
_entity.type
_entity.pdbx_description
1 polymer ?
#
loop_
_entity_poly.entity_id
_entity_poly.type
_entity_poly.pdbx_seq_one_letter_code
_entity_poly.pdbx_strand_id
1 'polypeptide(L)'
;MRGLKKKRRIQIIVLAFVALAVATGMIGYALQDGINFFRSPSQIVAEPPKPTEVFRIGGLVAEGSLERGQGETIRFKVTDGGAEVPVVYTGILPDLFEENQGMVGTGKYVNGVFEASEILAKHDETYMPKEVIDALKEQGTYVEPDGS
;
A
#
# COMPACT_ATOMS: atom_id res chain seq x y z
N MET A 1 14.62 2.55 -54.07
CA MET A 1 14.09 3.59 -53.16
C MET A 1 14.91 4.87 -53.34
N ARG A 2 14.32 5.97 -53.84
CA ARG A 2 15.04 7.25 -53.97
C ARG A 2 15.37 7.77 -52.57
N GLY A 3 16.66 7.87 -52.24
CA GLY A 3 17.11 8.40 -50.95
C GLY A 3 16.60 9.83 -50.74
N LEU A 4 16.19 10.14 -49.52
CA LEU A 4 15.81 11.49 -49.11
C LEU A 4 17.02 12.44 -49.27
N LYS A 5 16.79 13.64 -49.81
CA LYS A 5 17.80 14.72 -49.83
C LYS A 5 18.31 14.96 -48.40
N LYS A 6 19.61 15.21 -48.22
CA LYS A 6 20.28 15.36 -46.89
C LYS A 6 19.50 16.23 -45.90
N LYS A 7 18.97 17.37 -46.35
CA LYS A 7 18.11 18.27 -45.54
C LYS A 7 16.85 17.57 -45.02
N ARG A 8 16.15 16.81 -45.87
CA ARG A 8 14.91 16.10 -45.50
C ARG A 8 15.18 14.94 -44.54
N ARG A 9 16.33 14.28 -44.64
CA ARG A 9 16.76 13.26 -43.66
C ARG A 9 17.00 13.87 -42.28
N ILE A 10 17.71 14.99 -42.21
CA ILE A 10 17.96 15.71 -40.96
C ILE A 10 16.64 16.19 -40.34
N GLN A 11 15.73 16.74 -41.14
CA GLN A 11 14.39 17.16 -40.67
C GLN A 11 13.62 16.00 -40.04
N ILE A 12 13.63 14.83 -40.66
CA ILE A 12 12.95 13.64 -40.11
C ILE A 12 13.59 13.18 -38.80
N ILE A 13 14.92 13.18 -38.71
CA ILE A 13 15.63 12.80 -37.48
C ILE A 13 15.30 13.77 -36.34
N VAL A 14 15.34 15.09 -36.60
CA VAL A 14 15.01 16.11 -35.59
C VAL A 14 13.55 15.96 -35.15
N LEU A 15 12.63 15.79 -36.10
CA LEU A 15 11.22 15.59 -35.78
C LEU A 15 11.02 14.32 -34.93
N ALA A 16 11.70 13.22 -35.27
CA ALA A 16 11.65 11.99 -34.50
C ALA A 16 12.20 12.18 -33.07
N PHE A 17 13.29 12.94 -32.90
CA PHE A 17 13.84 13.26 -31.59
C PHE A 17 12.90 14.14 -30.76
N VAL A 18 12.29 15.14 -31.37
CA VAL A 18 11.30 16.00 -30.69
C VAL A 18 10.09 15.18 -30.27
N ALA A 19 9.56 14.33 -31.16
CA ALA A 19 8.44 13.44 -30.85
C ALA A 19 8.79 12.49 -29.70
N LEU A 20 10.01 11.91 -29.70
CA LEU A 20 10.49 11.04 -28.64
C LEU A 20 10.60 11.80 -27.31
N ALA A 21 11.19 13.00 -27.30
CA ALA A 21 11.33 13.81 -26.09
C ALA A 21 9.96 14.20 -25.49
N VAL A 22 9.01 14.59 -26.34
CA VAL A 22 7.63 14.89 -25.91
C VAL A 22 6.96 13.64 -25.32
N ALA A 23 7.08 12.49 -25.99
CA ALA A 23 6.53 11.23 -25.49
C ALA A 23 7.13 10.85 -24.12
N THR A 24 8.45 10.92 -23.97
CA THR A 24 9.12 10.65 -22.69
C THR A 24 8.68 11.62 -21.59
N GLY A 25 8.57 12.92 -21.90
CA GLY A 25 8.08 13.92 -20.96
C GLY A 25 6.65 13.65 -20.50
N MET A 26 5.76 13.26 -21.43
CA MET A 26 4.38 12.89 -21.10
C MET A 26 4.30 11.64 -20.22
N ILE A 27 5.11 10.61 -20.50
CA ILE A 27 5.17 9.40 -19.67
C ILE A 27 5.63 9.75 -18.25
N GLY A 28 6.68 10.56 -18.12
CA GLY A 28 7.17 11.01 -16.80
C GLY A 28 6.12 11.77 -16.01
N TYR A 29 5.40 12.69 -16.67
CA TYR A 29 4.29 13.43 -16.05
C TYR A 29 3.15 12.51 -15.62
N ALA A 30 2.74 11.56 -16.48
CA ALA A 30 1.65 10.64 -16.19
C ALA A 30 1.96 9.68 -15.02
N LEU A 31 3.22 9.29 -14.84
CA LEU A 31 3.63 8.42 -13.73
C LEU A 31 3.56 9.10 -12.36
N GLN A 32 3.60 10.43 -12.31
CA GLN A 32 3.61 11.18 -11.05
C GLN A 32 2.31 11.01 -10.24
N ASP A 33 1.17 10.85 -10.90
CA ASP A 33 -0.14 10.72 -10.26
C ASP A 33 -0.51 9.26 -9.90
N GLY A 34 0.14 8.27 -10.52
CA GLY A 34 -0.26 6.86 -10.45
C GLY A 34 0.38 6.03 -9.33
N ILE A 35 1.32 6.59 -8.57
CA ILE A 35 2.04 5.86 -7.53
C ILE A 35 1.35 6.14 -6.18
N ASN A 36 0.61 5.16 -5.67
CA ASN A 36 0.13 5.17 -4.29
C ASN A 36 1.34 5.05 -3.36
N PHE A 37 1.88 6.18 -2.89
CA PHE A 37 3.05 6.21 -2.02
C PHE A 37 2.76 5.46 -0.73
N PHE A 38 3.67 4.58 -0.32
CA PHE A 38 3.61 3.96 0.99
C PHE A 38 4.30 4.88 2.01
N ARG A 39 3.62 5.17 3.13
CA ARG A 39 4.15 5.98 4.22
C ARG A 39 3.91 5.30 5.57
N SER A 40 4.88 5.40 6.47
CA SER A 40 4.68 4.95 7.86
C SER A 40 4.03 6.05 8.71
N PRO A 41 3.38 5.71 9.84
CA PRO A 41 2.89 6.69 10.82
C PRO A 41 3.91 7.77 11.20
N SER A 42 5.16 7.39 11.50
CA SER A 42 6.22 8.34 11.84
C SER A 42 6.54 9.31 10.70
N GLN A 43 6.50 8.83 9.45
CA GLN A 43 6.71 9.69 8.27
C GLN A 43 5.57 10.68 8.06
N ILE A 44 4.32 10.28 8.30
CA ILE A 44 3.16 11.16 8.16
C ILE A 44 3.21 12.29 9.19
N VAL A 45 3.65 12.00 10.42
CA VAL A 45 3.79 13.01 11.48
C VAL A 45 4.96 13.95 11.19
N ALA A 46 6.09 13.43 10.70
CA ALA A 46 7.26 14.24 10.36
C ALA A 46 7.05 15.12 9.12
N GLU A 47 6.41 14.57 8.08
CA GLU A 47 6.12 15.25 6.82
C GLU A 47 4.68 14.95 6.37
N PRO A 48 3.70 15.74 6.84
CA PRO A 48 2.30 15.54 6.51
C PRO A 48 2.03 15.65 5.00
N PRO A 49 1.39 14.65 4.39
CA PRO A 49 1.03 14.70 2.98
C PRO A 49 -0.06 15.75 2.72
N LYS A 50 -0.22 16.14 1.46
CA LYS A 50 -1.28 17.09 1.09
C LYS A 50 -2.67 16.47 1.34
N PRO A 51 -3.68 17.25 1.77
CA PRO A 51 -5.02 16.70 2.03
C PRO A 51 -5.70 16.03 0.82
N THR A 52 -5.24 16.34 -0.40
CA THR A 52 -5.75 15.76 -1.65
C THR A 52 -5.00 14.52 -2.11
N GLU A 53 -3.82 14.24 -1.52
CA GLU A 53 -2.95 13.12 -1.90
C GLU A 53 -3.55 11.82 -1.36
N VAL A 54 -3.76 10.85 -2.26
CA VAL A 54 -4.11 9.49 -1.88
C VAL A 54 -2.82 8.71 -1.72
N PHE A 55 -2.67 8.05 -0.58
CA PHE A 55 -1.48 7.27 -0.27
C PHE A 55 -1.85 6.05 0.58
N ARG A 56 -0.88 5.15 0.73
CA ARG A 56 -0.99 3.96 1.57
C ARG A 56 -0.27 4.18 2.88
N ILE A 57 -0.97 4.00 3.99
CA ILE A 57 -0.36 3.90 5.31
C ILE A 57 -0.16 2.43 5.64
N GLY A 58 0.96 2.07 6.27
CA GLY A 58 1.13 0.73 6.82
C GLY A 58 1.79 0.77 8.19
N GLY A 59 1.36 -0.16 9.04
CA GLY A 59 1.82 -0.28 10.41
C GLY A 59 1.04 -1.35 11.15
N LEU A 60 1.11 -1.31 12.47
CA LEU A 60 0.36 -2.15 13.39
C LEU A 60 -0.86 -1.40 13.90
N VAL A 61 -1.97 -2.11 14.10
CA VAL A 61 -3.12 -1.55 14.82
C VAL A 61 -2.74 -1.43 16.30
N ALA A 62 -2.86 -0.23 16.88
CA ALA A 62 -2.50 -0.02 18.28
C ALA A 62 -3.46 -0.75 19.23
N GLU A 63 -2.92 -1.33 20.29
CA GLU A 63 -3.68 -2.03 21.33
C GLU A 63 -4.67 -1.10 22.05
N GLY A 64 -5.88 -1.60 22.32
CA GLY A 64 -6.97 -0.87 22.96
C GLY A 64 -7.51 0.31 22.15
N SER A 65 -7.16 0.43 20.87
CA SER A 65 -7.58 1.55 20.01
C SER A 65 -8.78 1.22 19.11
N LEU A 66 -9.11 -0.07 18.94
CA LEU A 66 -10.12 -0.49 17.98
C LEU A 66 -11.54 -0.24 18.51
N GLU A 67 -12.13 0.87 18.08
CA GLU A 67 -13.49 1.27 18.39
C GLU A 67 -14.41 1.00 17.19
N ARG A 68 -15.25 -0.04 17.30
CA ARG A 68 -16.35 -0.30 16.37
C ARG A 68 -17.54 0.55 16.83
N GLY A 69 -17.82 1.64 16.12
CA GLY A 69 -18.88 2.59 16.48
C GLY A 69 -20.30 2.03 16.29
N GLN A 70 -21.31 2.89 16.47
CA GLN A 70 -22.69 2.56 16.09
C GLN A 70 -22.84 2.71 14.56
N GLY A 71 -22.84 1.60 13.82
CA GLY A 71 -22.94 1.57 12.36
C GLY A 71 -21.72 0.93 11.68
N GLU A 72 -21.41 1.36 10.45
CA GLU A 72 -20.26 0.87 9.66
C GLU A 72 -18.97 1.69 9.88
N THR A 73 -18.99 2.75 10.70
CA THR A 73 -17.80 3.58 10.96
C THR A 73 -16.97 3.01 12.10
N ILE A 74 -15.69 2.77 11.83
CA ILE A 74 -14.73 2.15 12.72
C ILE A 74 -13.54 3.11 12.89
N ARG A 75 -13.09 3.26 14.13
CA ARG A 75 -11.96 4.12 14.49
C ARG A 75 -10.89 3.29 15.16
N PHE A 76 -9.64 3.54 14.83
CA PHE A 76 -8.49 2.92 15.47
C PHE A 76 -7.25 3.76 15.23
N LYS A 77 -6.13 3.39 15.82
CA LYS A 77 -4.84 4.03 15.55
C LYS A 77 -3.87 3.06 14.90
N VAL A 78 -3.04 3.57 14.00
CA VAL A 78 -1.95 2.81 13.38
C VAL A 78 -0.63 3.33 13.88
N THR A 79 0.25 2.41 14.28
CA THR A 79 1.57 2.70 14.83
C THR A 79 2.67 1.93 14.10
N ASP A 80 3.84 2.54 13.97
CA ASP A 80 5.08 1.85 13.60
C ASP A 80 6.03 1.65 14.80
N GLY A 81 5.53 1.88 16.02
CA GLY A 81 6.30 1.87 17.26
C GLY A 81 6.96 3.22 17.58
N GLY A 82 6.99 4.16 16.63
CA GLY A 82 7.52 5.51 16.84
C GLY A 82 6.42 6.58 16.99
N ALA A 83 5.40 6.52 16.14
CA ALA A 83 4.27 7.46 16.17
C ALA A 83 2.94 6.75 15.92
N GLU A 84 1.85 7.38 16.38
CA GLU A 84 0.49 6.92 16.17
C GLU A 84 -0.28 7.88 15.26
N VAL A 85 -0.98 7.35 14.27
CA VAL A 85 -1.89 8.10 13.41
C VAL A 85 -3.31 7.60 13.62
N PRO A 86 -4.28 8.46 13.96
CA PRO A 86 -5.68 8.06 14.07
C PRO A 86 -6.25 7.80 12.67
N VAL A 87 -6.98 6.69 12.55
CA VAL A 87 -7.61 6.22 11.32
C VAL A 87 -9.12 6.13 11.53
N VAL A 88 -9.86 6.58 10.52
CA VAL A 88 -11.31 6.37 10.41
C VAL A 88 -11.59 5.61 9.12
N TYR A 89 -12.37 4.56 9.23
CA TYR A 89 -12.82 3.75 8.10
C TYR A 89 -14.33 3.60 8.15
N THR A 90 -15.00 3.65 7.00
CA THR A 90 -16.44 3.37 6.91
C THR A 90 -16.64 2.21 5.95
N GLY A 91 -17.07 1.08 6.50
CA GLY A 91 -17.29 -0.16 5.77
C GLY A 91 -17.09 -1.39 6.64
N ILE A 92 -17.01 -2.55 5.99
CA ILE A 92 -16.79 -3.83 6.66
C ILE A 92 -15.28 -4.07 6.75
N LEU A 93 -14.77 -4.30 7.96
CA LEU A 93 -13.41 -4.79 8.15
C LEU A 93 -13.36 -6.30 7.84
N PRO A 94 -12.23 -6.81 7.33
CA PRO A 94 -12.00 -8.25 7.27
C PRO A 94 -12.15 -8.90 8.65
N ASP A 95 -12.63 -10.14 8.70
CA ASP A 95 -12.87 -10.85 9.97
C ASP A 95 -11.59 -10.99 10.82
N LEU A 96 -10.43 -11.10 10.16
CA LEU A 96 -9.11 -11.23 10.78
C LEU A 96 -8.47 -9.89 11.18
N PHE A 97 -9.21 -8.78 11.09
CA PHE A 97 -8.67 -7.48 11.51
C PHE A 97 -8.74 -7.33 13.03
N GLU A 98 -7.57 -7.40 13.66
CA GLU A 98 -7.40 -7.32 15.11
C GLU A 98 -6.32 -6.30 15.51
N GLU A 99 -6.27 -5.98 16.80
CA GLU A 99 -5.23 -5.16 17.39
C GLU A 99 -3.88 -5.89 17.37
N ASN A 100 -2.77 -5.14 17.41
CA ASN A 100 -1.41 -5.66 17.29
C ASN A 100 -1.10 -6.42 15.98
N GLN A 101 -2.02 -6.41 15.01
CA GLN A 101 -1.82 -7.01 13.69
C GLN A 101 -1.34 -5.98 12.67
N GLY A 102 -0.59 -6.49 11.68
CA GLY A 102 -0.13 -5.70 10.55
C GLY A 102 -1.27 -5.35 9.60
N MET A 103 -1.35 -4.09 9.21
CA MET A 103 -2.36 -3.58 8.31
C MET A 103 -1.78 -2.60 7.28
N VAL A 104 -2.45 -2.53 6.13
CA VAL A 104 -2.22 -1.50 5.12
C VAL A 104 -3.54 -0.84 4.80
N GLY A 105 -3.61 0.49 4.92
CA GLY A 105 -4.78 1.28 4.57
C GLY A 105 -4.49 2.17 3.37
N THR A 106 -5.42 2.27 2.42
CA THR A 106 -5.37 3.28 1.35
C THR A 106 -6.36 4.40 1.68
N GLY A 107 -5.95 5.66 1.55
CA GLY A 107 -6.78 6.78 1.98
C GLY A 107 -6.11 8.15 1.86
N LYS A 108 -6.66 9.13 2.58
CA LYS A 108 -6.17 10.53 2.61
C LYS A 108 -5.96 10.98 4.05
N TYR A 109 -5.06 11.93 4.25
CA TYR A 109 -4.82 12.54 5.56
C TYR A 109 -5.49 13.91 5.65
N VAL A 110 -6.53 14.03 6.47
CA VAL A 110 -7.38 15.22 6.58
C VAL A 110 -7.50 15.61 8.05
N ASN A 111 -7.16 16.86 8.37
CA ASN A 111 -7.30 17.43 9.72
C ASN A 111 -6.67 16.58 10.84
N GLY A 112 -5.55 15.92 10.57
CA GLY A 112 -4.87 15.09 11.57
C GLY A 112 -5.33 13.63 11.62
N VAL A 113 -6.34 13.25 10.82
CA VAL A 113 -6.93 11.92 10.77
C VAL A 113 -6.74 11.32 9.39
N PHE A 114 -6.37 10.05 9.34
CA PHE A 114 -6.33 9.30 8.09
C PHE A 114 -7.71 8.71 7.79
N GLU A 115 -8.36 9.22 6.74
CA GLU A 115 -9.62 8.70 6.23
C GLU A 115 -9.31 7.56 5.26
N ALA A 116 -9.48 6.33 5.72
CA ALA A 116 -9.26 5.13 4.94
C ALA A 116 -10.46 4.85 4.03
N SER A 117 -10.19 4.59 2.75
CA SER A 117 -11.17 4.08 1.79
C SER A 117 -11.09 2.56 1.62
N GLU A 118 -9.94 1.97 1.92
CA GLU A 118 -9.70 0.52 1.82
C GLU A 118 -8.74 0.09 2.93
N ILE A 119 -9.00 -1.06 3.55
CA ILE A 119 -8.14 -1.68 4.56
C ILE A 119 -7.84 -3.10 4.13
N LEU A 120 -6.54 -3.42 4.10
CA LEU A 120 -6.02 -4.75 3.90
C LEU A 120 -5.35 -5.19 5.21
N ALA A 121 -5.94 -6.18 5.87
CA ALA A 121 -5.28 -6.89 6.96
C ALA A 121 -4.24 -7.83 6.36
N LYS A 122 -3.08 -7.98 7.02
CA LYS A 122 -2.14 -9.03 6.64
C LYS A 122 -2.83 -10.39 6.88
N HIS A 123 -2.84 -11.25 5.87
CA HIS A 123 -3.28 -12.64 6.02
C HIS A 123 -2.23 -13.42 6.80
N ASP A 124 -2.65 -14.22 7.79
CA ASP A 124 -1.77 -15.16 8.48
C ASP A 124 -1.18 -16.17 7.48
N GLU A 125 0.15 -16.25 7.42
CA GLU A 125 0.89 -17.20 6.59
C GLU A 125 0.95 -18.62 7.20
N THR A 126 0.21 -18.89 8.29
CA THR A 126 0.21 -20.20 8.95
C THR A 126 -0.70 -21.21 8.22
N TYR A 127 -0.63 -21.27 6.89
CA TYR A 127 -1.18 -22.39 6.11
C TYR A 127 -0.07 -23.42 5.94
N MET A 128 -0.12 -24.47 6.75
CA MET A 128 0.69 -25.67 6.53
C MET A 128 -0.18 -26.70 5.79
N PRO A 129 0.06 -26.98 4.49
CA PRO A 129 -0.71 -27.95 3.73
C PRO A 129 -0.67 -29.33 4.41
N LYS A 130 -1.75 -30.10 4.30
CA LYS A 130 -1.84 -31.43 4.92
C LYS A 130 -0.70 -32.34 4.47
N GLU A 131 -0.28 -32.21 3.22
CA GLU A 131 0.82 -32.97 2.63
C GLU A 131 2.15 -32.71 3.35
N VAL A 132 2.37 -31.48 3.82
CA VAL A 132 3.56 -31.08 4.58
C VAL A 132 3.47 -31.59 6.01
N ILE A 133 2.29 -31.54 6.63
CA ILE A 133 2.05 -32.09 7.97
C ILE A 133 2.27 -33.61 7.97
N ASP A 134 1.74 -34.30 6.96
CA ASP A 134 1.85 -35.76 6.86
C ASP A 134 3.30 -36.19 6.58
N ALA A 135 4.02 -35.49 5.71
CA ALA A 135 5.44 -35.74 5.45
C ALA A 135 6.33 -35.50 6.69
N LEU A 136 6.03 -34.47 7.49
CA LEU A 136 6.77 -34.17 8.73
C LEU A 136 6.47 -35.17 9.85
N LYS A 137 5.25 -35.71 9.89
CA LYS A 137 4.85 -36.80 10.81
C LYS A 137 5.51 -38.12 10.44
N GLU A 138 5.58 -38.44 9.14
CA GLU A 138 6.29 -39.63 8.65
C GLU A 138 7.80 -39.58 8.93
N GLN A 139 8.40 -38.38 8.88
CA GLN A 139 9.81 -38.15 9.21
C GLN A 139 10.08 -38.01 10.72
N GLY A 140 9.06 -38.15 11.57
CA GLY A 140 9.20 -38.11 13.04
C GLY A 140 9.68 -36.77 13.61
N THR A 141 9.62 -35.69 12.83
CA THR A 141 10.13 -34.35 13.21
C THR A 141 9.01 -33.34 13.48
N TYR A 142 7.74 -33.79 13.42
CA TYR A 142 6.60 -32.94 13.71
C TYR A 142 6.48 -32.65 15.22
N VAL A 143 6.54 -31.37 15.57
CA VAL A 143 6.22 -30.86 16.91
C VAL A 143 4.85 -30.20 16.82
N GLU A 144 3.87 -30.70 17.56
CA GLU A 144 2.56 -30.04 17.68
C GLU A 144 2.78 -28.62 18.23
N PRO A 145 2.26 -27.56 17.59
CA PRO A 145 2.28 -26.25 18.19
C PRO A 145 1.42 -26.32 19.46
N ASP A 146 2.05 -26.03 20.60
CA ASP A 146 1.40 -26.00 21.91
C ASP A 146 0.12 -25.15 21.81
N GLY A 147 -1.02 -25.78 22.03
CA GLY A 147 -2.30 -25.10 22.11
C GLY A 147 -2.29 -24.16 23.31
N SER A 148 -2.14 -22.86 23.03
CA SER A 148 -2.43 -21.75 23.95
C SER A 148 -3.58 -20.94 23.38
#